data_AF-A0A9W6Z420-F1
#
_entry.id   AF-A0A9W6Z420-F1
#
_cell.length_a   1.000
_cell.length_b   1.000
_cell.length_c   1.000
_cell.angle_alpha   90.00
_cell.angle_beta   90.00
_cell.angle_gamma   90.00
#
_symmetry.space_group_name_H-M   'P 1'
#
loop_
_entity.id
_entity.type
_entity.pdbx_description
1 polymer ?
#
loop_
_entity_poly.entity_id
_entity_poly.type
_entity_poly.pdbx_seq_one_letter_code
_entity_poly.pdbx_strand_id
1 'polypeptide(L)'
;MFWSVIVSEWVQWRSLYELERVAISALYEIFFNKYTYSPETEEINTLIANLERLANVLDLEDEAHDPILKFIGTIFDFLTTAAEMKGFPESAEFDNDRVFYKLQVTSYLLNVDKPELMHSLINSMYESYIDKHDYTQAALALELLANTYSWDPNSYLPPCRAPRMPAQSEFKRKEYLYIQMARNFSRGNKVEQAIACYQILLDAYDRYSFDLDGLSHCHVEMSKCFRSLRNSGGGLEFDCSYFVVMFIGLGFPSSLRGKSFVYEGLPFEHISAIGDRLCRLHPGSRIVGSEADADTLLARSKTPVGKYLFVKSVSPLKPTTMMGNGNAGPAGASVPVMGRNVAFGRDYDVDDDEFGGLLQLSFIARQYKANKNLNTFTSRRRKPGASSRSSTSAANVANLWTEEVTYETEFTFPTLMNRSEIKSVQC
;
A
#
# COMPACT_ATOMS: atom_id res chain seq x y z
N MET A 1 -37.71 10.68 14.93
CA MET A 1 -37.26 11.63 13.88
C MET A 1 -36.32 10.93 12.92
N PHE A 2 -35.12 10.48 13.33
CA PHE A 2 -34.20 9.79 12.40
C PHE A 2 -34.74 8.42 11.91
N TRP A 3 -35.30 7.62 12.83
CA TRP A 3 -35.93 6.34 12.50
C TRP A 3 -37.05 6.46 11.44
N SER A 4 -37.93 7.45 11.58
CA SER A 4 -39.00 7.69 10.62
C SER A 4 -38.48 8.08 9.24
N VAL A 5 -37.30 8.71 9.15
CA VAL A 5 -36.64 9.05 7.88
C VAL A 5 -36.06 7.80 7.22
N ILE A 6 -35.38 6.94 7.99
CA ILE A 6 -34.85 5.66 7.48
C ILE A 6 -36.00 4.80 6.92
N VAL A 7 -37.08 4.67 7.69
CA VAL A 7 -38.25 3.87 7.29
C VAL A 7 -38.94 4.49 6.07
N SER A 8 -39.07 5.81 5.98
CA SER A 8 -39.69 6.45 4.81
C SER A 8 -38.87 6.26 3.53
N GLU A 9 -37.54 6.39 3.61
CA GLU A 9 -36.64 6.16 2.49
C GLU A 9 -36.69 4.70 2.03
N TRP A 10 -36.68 3.76 2.98
CA TRP A 10 -36.79 2.33 2.66
C TRP A 10 -38.12 1.99 1.96
N VAL A 11 -39.25 2.52 2.46
CA VAL A 11 -40.57 2.29 1.85
C VAL A 11 -40.65 2.88 0.44
N GLN A 12 -40.01 4.03 0.21
CA GLN A 12 -40.12 4.74 -1.06
C GLN A 12 -39.16 4.20 -2.15
N TRP A 13 -37.91 3.90 -1.79
CA TRP A 13 -36.86 3.57 -2.75
C TRP A 13 -36.33 2.14 -2.65
N ARG A 14 -36.65 1.43 -1.55
CA ARG A 14 -36.05 0.14 -1.18
C ARG A 14 -34.51 0.14 -1.21
N SER A 15 -33.93 1.30 -0.96
CA SER A 15 -32.49 1.55 -0.94
C SER A 15 -32.20 2.68 0.06
N LEU A 16 -31.08 2.57 0.76
CA LEU A 16 -30.60 3.59 1.72
C LEU A 16 -29.45 4.43 1.16
N TYR A 17 -29.10 4.23 -0.12
CA TYR A 17 -27.96 4.89 -0.75
C TYR A 17 -28.04 6.42 -0.68
N GLU A 18 -29.21 7.00 -0.96
CA GLU A 18 -29.38 8.45 -0.99
C GLU A 18 -29.27 9.06 0.42
N LEU A 19 -29.77 8.34 1.43
CA LEU A 19 -29.62 8.72 2.83
C LEU A 19 -28.17 8.67 3.28
N GLU A 20 -27.43 7.62 2.91
CA GLU A 20 -25.99 7.48 3.12
C GLU A 20 -25.23 8.64 2.48
N ARG A 21 -25.61 8.97 1.25
CA ARG A 21 -25.00 10.05 0.49
C ARG A 21 -25.10 11.39 1.22
N VAL A 22 -26.31 11.74 1.67
CA VAL A 22 -26.58 12.99 2.40
C VAL A 22 -25.91 12.97 3.77
N ALA A 23 -25.97 11.85 4.49
CA ALA A 23 -25.38 11.71 5.82
C ALA A 23 -23.85 11.89 5.79
N ILE A 24 -23.14 11.14 4.95
CA ILE A 24 -21.68 11.22 4.84
C ILE A 24 -21.24 12.61 4.38
N SER A 25 -21.95 13.20 3.42
CA SER A 25 -21.68 14.58 2.98
C SER A 25 -21.81 15.60 4.12
N ALA A 26 -22.90 15.53 4.89
CA ALA A 26 -23.13 16.46 5.99
C ALA A 26 -22.10 16.25 7.12
N LEU A 27 -21.81 14.99 7.45
CA LEU A 27 -20.78 14.65 8.44
C LEU A 27 -19.40 15.15 8.01
N TYR A 28 -19.04 14.99 6.74
CA TYR A 28 -17.79 15.53 6.22
C TYR A 28 -17.69 17.05 6.41
N GLU A 29 -18.75 17.81 6.09
CA GLU A 29 -18.76 19.26 6.31
C GLU A 29 -18.64 19.62 7.80
N ILE A 30 -19.26 18.86 8.70
CA ILE A 30 -19.15 19.07 10.15
C ILE A 30 -17.71 18.82 10.62
N PHE A 31 -17.08 17.74 10.18
CA PHE A 31 -15.72 17.40 10.62
C PHE A 31 -14.65 18.31 10.02
N PHE A 32 -14.77 18.70 8.75
CA PHE A 32 -13.67 19.38 8.03
C PHE A 32 -13.84 20.89 7.90
N ASN A 33 -14.98 21.46 8.29
CA ASN A 33 -15.14 22.90 8.36
C ASN A 33 -14.40 23.47 9.59
N LYS A 34 -13.48 24.41 9.36
CA LYS A 34 -12.63 25.04 10.38
C LYS A 34 -13.39 25.86 11.43
N TYR A 35 -14.67 26.16 11.17
CA TYR A 35 -15.51 27.02 12.02
C TYR A 35 -16.62 26.27 12.77
N THR A 36 -16.69 24.94 12.63
CA THR A 36 -17.75 24.13 13.22
C THR A 36 -17.21 23.26 14.36
N TYR A 37 -18.07 22.99 15.34
CA TYR A 37 -17.84 22.03 16.41
C TYR A 37 -17.43 20.66 15.85
N SER A 38 -16.39 20.06 16.43
CA SER A 38 -15.93 18.72 16.08
C SER A 38 -16.47 17.72 17.10
N PRO A 39 -17.16 16.66 16.67
CA PRO A 39 -17.63 15.63 17.60
C PRO A 39 -16.47 14.97 18.32
N GLU A 40 -16.61 14.79 19.63
CA GLU A 40 -15.67 14.00 20.45
C GLU A 40 -15.99 12.50 20.37
N THR A 41 -15.03 11.65 20.75
CA THR A 41 -15.19 10.19 20.71
C THR A 41 -16.39 9.71 21.53
N GLU A 42 -16.71 10.38 22.64
CA GLU A 42 -17.88 10.05 23.46
C GLU A 42 -19.19 10.30 22.71
N GLU A 43 -19.31 11.44 22.03
CA GLU A 43 -20.52 11.77 21.27
C GLU A 43 -20.74 10.82 20.11
N ILE A 44 -19.66 10.48 19.40
CA ILE A 44 -19.67 9.48 18.33
C ILE A 44 -20.21 8.16 18.88
N ASN A 45 -19.65 7.66 20.00
CA ASN A 45 -20.09 6.42 20.63
C ASN A 45 -21.56 6.47 21.09
N THR A 46 -22.04 7.62 21.61
CA THR A 46 -23.45 7.76 21.99
C THR A 46 -24.39 7.74 20.78
N LEU A 47 -24.00 8.37 19.66
CA LEU A 47 -24.76 8.35 18.43
C LEU A 47 -24.86 6.91 17.90
N ILE A 48 -23.73 6.20 17.85
CA ILE A 48 -23.65 4.81 17.42
C ILE A 48 -24.53 3.91 18.28
N ALA A 49 -24.39 4.00 19.60
CA ALA A 49 -25.20 3.19 20.52
C ALA A 49 -26.70 3.47 20.35
N ASN A 50 -27.08 4.71 19.99
CA ASN A 50 -28.46 5.03 19.67
C ASN A 50 -28.91 4.44 18.32
N LEU A 51 -28.05 4.43 17.30
CA LEU A 51 -28.33 3.82 16.00
C LEU A 51 -28.45 2.29 16.10
N GLU A 52 -27.55 1.63 16.83
CA GLU A 52 -27.59 0.19 17.07
C GLU A 52 -28.85 -0.23 17.84
N ARG A 53 -29.26 0.56 18.85
CA ARG A 53 -30.53 0.33 19.54
C ARG A 53 -31.73 0.41 18.60
N LEU A 54 -31.69 1.30 17.60
CA LEU A 54 -32.74 1.40 16.60
C LEU A 54 -32.74 0.20 15.65
N ALA A 55 -31.56 -0.29 15.26
CA ALA A 55 -31.46 -1.50 14.43
C ALA A 55 -31.99 -2.75 15.14
N ASN A 56 -31.75 -2.88 16.45
CA ASN A 56 -32.22 -3.99 17.26
C ASN A 56 -33.74 -4.03 17.50
N VAL A 57 -34.48 -3.00 17.07
CA VAL A 57 -35.96 -2.99 17.09
C VAL A 57 -36.55 -3.73 15.88
N LEU A 58 -35.78 -3.93 14.81
CA LEU A 58 -36.20 -4.72 13.65
C LEU A 58 -36.05 -6.21 13.92
N ASP A 59 -37.00 -6.99 13.43
CA ASP A 59 -36.87 -8.44 13.41
C ASP A 59 -35.77 -8.88 12.43
N LEU A 60 -35.04 -9.94 12.80
CA LEU A 60 -33.95 -10.50 11.98
C LEU A 60 -34.42 -11.04 10.61
N GLU A 61 -35.72 -11.30 10.46
CA GLU A 61 -36.34 -11.79 9.22
C GLU A 61 -36.81 -10.65 8.29
N ASP A 62 -36.66 -9.38 8.70
CA ASP A 62 -37.04 -8.23 7.88
C ASP A 62 -36.01 -8.00 6.76
N GLU A 63 -36.49 -7.84 5.52
CA GLU A 63 -35.67 -7.49 4.35
C GLU A 63 -34.87 -6.19 4.55
N ALA A 64 -35.35 -5.30 5.43
CA ALA A 64 -34.71 -4.03 5.76
C ALA A 64 -33.55 -4.15 6.77
N HIS A 65 -33.45 -5.26 7.50
CA HIS A 65 -32.51 -5.41 8.62
C HIS A 65 -31.04 -5.31 8.18
N ASP A 66 -30.64 -6.11 7.19
CA ASP A 66 -29.26 -6.17 6.70
C ASP A 66 -28.80 -4.85 6.04
N PRO A 67 -29.59 -4.18 5.17
CA PRO A 67 -29.25 -2.86 4.63
C PRO A 67 -29.08 -1.76 5.69
N ILE A 68 -29.92 -1.76 6.73
CA ILE A 68 -29.84 -0.77 7.82
C ILE A 68 -28.58 -1.01 8.66
N LEU A 69 -28.25 -2.26 8.96
CA LEU A 69 -27.00 -2.59 9.66
C LEU A 69 -25.76 -2.17 8.84
N LYS A 70 -25.77 -2.42 7.53
CA LYS A 70 -24.69 -1.96 6.64
C LYS A 70 -24.54 -0.46 6.66
N PHE A 71 -25.63 0.29 6.55
CA PHE A 71 -25.64 1.75 6.63
C PHE A 71 -25.11 2.29 7.98
N ILE A 72 -25.51 1.67 9.10
CA ILE A 72 -24.99 2.05 10.42
C ILE A 72 -23.50 1.75 10.52
N GLY A 73 -23.07 0.59 9.99
CA GLY A 73 -21.67 0.21 9.91
C GLY A 73 -20.82 1.18 9.08
N THR A 74 -21.30 1.62 7.91
CA THR A 74 -20.55 2.58 7.08
C THR A 74 -20.42 3.94 7.75
N ILE A 75 -21.48 4.43 8.42
CA ILE A 75 -21.42 5.66 9.21
C ILE A 75 -20.47 5.51 10.40
N PHE A 76 -20.51 4.37 11.10
CA PHE A 76 -19.60 4.06 12.20
C PHE A 76 -18.15 4.11 11.74
N ASP A 77 -17.82 3.40 10.66
CA ASP A 77 -16.47 3.35 10.11
C ASP A 77 -16.01 4.73 9.65
N PHE A 78 -16.89 5.50 9.00
CA PHE A 78 -16.58 6.87 8.60
C PHE A 78 -16.26 7.79 9.80
N LEU A 79 -17.10 7.77 10.83
CA LEU A 79 -16.94 8.62 12.02
C LEU A 79 -15.70 8.26 12.82
N THR A 80 -15.43 6.96 13.01
CA THR A 80 -14.23 6.48 13.70
C THR A 80 -12.97 6.85 12.93
N THR A 81 -12.93 6.61 11.62
CA THR A 81 -11.83 7.02 10.73
C THR A 81 -11.58 8.53 10.77
N ALA A 82 -12.65 9.34 10.71
CA ALA A 82 -12.55 10.80 10.76
C ALA A 82 -12.07 11.32 12.12
N ALA A 83 -12.48 10.68 13.23
CA ALA A 83 -12.01 11.01 14.58
C ALA A 83 -10.52 10.64 14.76
N GLU A 84 -10.12 9.45 14.29
CA GLU A 84 -8.71 9.02 14.33
C GLU A 84 -7.82 9.98 13.54
N MET A 85 -8.24 10.41 12.35
CA MET A 85 -7.51 11.38 11.54
C MET A 85 -7.17 12.67 12.31
N LYS A 86 -8.11 13.20 13.10
CA LYS A 86 -7.90 14.41 13.91
C LYS A 86 -7.08 14.17 15.17
N GLY A 87 -7.10 12.94 15.70
CA GLY A 87 -6.32 12.56 16.87
C GLY A 87 -4.80 12.64 16.65
N PHE A 88 -4.33 12.65 15.40
CA PHE A 88 -2.92 12.75 15.07
C PHE A 88 -2.41 14.20 15.07
N PRO A 89 -1.38 14.53 15.87
CA PRO A 89 -0.72 15.84 15.83
C PRO A 89 -0.15 16.19 14.44
N GLU A 90 0.02 17.50 14.16
CA GLU A 90 0.74 18.03 13.00
C GLU A 90 2.27 17.87 13.12
N SER A 91 2.74 16.69 13.54
CA SER A 91 4.15 16.34 13.51
C SER A 91 4.47 15.45 12.31
N ALA A 92 5.72 15.51 11.85
CA ALA A 92 6.22 14.66 10.77
C ALA A 92 6.05 13.16 11.07
N GLU A 93 6.04 12.79 12.36
CA GLU A 93 5.85 11.42 12.85
C GLU A 93 4.59 10.75 12.31
N PHE A 94 3.52 11.54 12.16
CA PHE A 94 2.19 11.05 11.79
C PHE A 94 1.78 11.45 10.37
N ASP A 95 2.67 12.02 9.56
CA ASP A 95 2.34 12.46 8.19
C ASP A 95 1.74 11.32 7.37
N ASN A 96 2.35 10.14 7.42
CA ASN A 96 1.88 8.96 6.69
C ASN A 96 0.53 8.47 7.20
N ASP A 97 0.34 8.46 8.52
CA ASP A 97 -0.92 8.03 9.13
C ASP A 97 -2.04 9.02 8.77
N ARG A 98 -1.77 10.33 8.81
CA ARG A 98 -2.74 11.35 8.36
C ARG A 98 -3.10 11.17 6.88
N VAL A 99 -2.13 10.87 6.02
CA VAL A 99 -2.41 10.57 4.60
C VAL A 99 -3.28 9.32 4.46
N PHE A 100 -2.99 8.24 5.21
CA PHE A 100 -3.78 7.01 5.22
C PHE A 100 -5.25 7.29 5.53
N TYR A 101 -5.52 7.91 6.69
CA TYR A 101 -6.88 8.18 7.14
C TYR A 101 -7.58 9.20 6.22
N LYS A 102 -6.86 10.19 5.70
CA LYS A 102 -7.41 11.14 4.73
C LYS A 102 -7.84 10.45 3.44
N LEU A 103 -7.08 9.47 2.96
CA LEU A 103 -7.49 8.65 1.81
C LEU A 103 -8.71 7.78 2.14
N GLN A 104 -8.75 7.15 3.31
CA GLN A 104 -9.91 6.36 3.73
C GLN A 104 -11.19 7.20 3.81
N VAL A 105 -11.16 8.34 4.51
CA VAL A 105 -12.27 9.30 4.58
C VAL A 105 -12.75 9.69 3.18
N THR A 106 -11.81 9.93 2.28
CA THR A 106 -12.12 10.37 0.92
C THR A 106 -12.65 9.23 0.03
N SER A 107 -12.25 8.00 0.30
CA SER A 107 -12.83 6.80 -0.34
C SER A 107 -14.32 6.67 -0.02
N TYR A 108 -14.73 6.95 1.22
CA TYR A 108 -16.17 7.01 1.56
C TYR A 108 -16.91 8.09 0.77
N LEU A 109 -16.28 9.24 0.50
CA LEU A 109 -16.87 10.30 -0.33
C LEU A 109 -16.99 9.92 -1.80
N LEU A 110 -16.10 9.06 -2.30
CA LEU A 110 -16.19 8.52 -3.65
C LEU A 110 -17.42 7.62 -3.80
N ASN A 111 -17.68 6.75 -2.83
CA ASN A 111 -18.86 5.88 -2.83
C ASN A 111 -20.18 6.68 -2.80
N VAL A 112 -20.12 7.93 -2.34
CA VAL A 112 -21.21 8.89 -2.11
C VAL A 112 -21.33 9.91 -3.26
N ASP A 113 -20.80 9.60 -4.44
CA ASP A 113 -20.92 10.43 -5.66
C ASP A 113 -20.40 11.88 -5.49
N LYS A 114 -19.41 12.10 -4.62
CA LYS A 114 -18.66 13.37 -4.53
C LYS A 114 -17.20 13.20 -5.00
N PRO A 115 -16.95 12.87 -6.28
CA PRO A 115 -15.60 12.60 -6.78
C PRO A 115 -14.70 13.83 -6.78
N GLU A 116 -15.26 15.05 -6.82
CA GLU A 116 -14.50 16.31 -6.86
C GLU A 116 -13.57 16.49 -5.65
N LEU A 117 -14.04 16.13 -4.46
CA LEU A 117 -13.25 16.23 -3.23
C LEU A 117 -12.04 15.29 -3.28
N MET A 118 -12.24 14.09 -3.83
CA MET A 118 -11.16 13.14 -4.03
C MET A 118 -10.15 13.61 -5.07
N HIS A 119 -10.62 14.14 -6.20
CA HIS A 119 -9.74 14.68 -7.23
C HIS A 119 -8.88 15.83 -6.68
N SER A 120 -9.49 16.75 -5.93
CA SER A 120 -8.77 17.85 -5.28
C SER A 120 -7.76 17.33 -4.25
N LEU A 121 -8.11 16.30 -3.49
CA LEU A 121 -7.20 15.68 -2.53
C LEU A 121 -5.98 15.10 -3.24
N ILE A 122 -6.17 14.20 -4.20
CA ILE A 122 -5.02 13.53 -4.80
C ILE A 122 -4.19 14.53 -5.61
N ASN A 123 -4.79 15.57 -6.19
CA ASN A 123 -4.04 16.65 -6.81
C ASN A 123 -3.13 17.37 -5.81
N SER A 124 -3.64 17.70 -4.61
CA SER A 124 -2.81 18.30 -3.54
C SER A 124 -1.68 17.37 -3.08
N MET A 125 -1.95 16.06 -3.03
CA MET A 125 -0.93 15.05 -2.70
C MET A 125 0.13 14.97 -3.81
N TYR A 126 -0.31 14.92 -5.06
CA TYR A 126 0.55 14.90 -6.24
C TYR A 126 1.48 16.11 -6.27
N GLU A 127 0.94 17.33 -6.11
CA GLU A 127 1.74 18.56 -6.02
C GLU A 127 2.77 18.49 -4.88
N SER A 128 2.34 18.05 -3.68
CA SER A 128 3.26 17.90 -2.55
C SER A 128 4.38 16.89 -2.80
N TYR A 129 4.12 15.78 -3.51
CA TYR A 129 5.16 14.79 -3.84
C TYR A 129 6.11 15.29 -4.91
N ILE A 130 5.61 16.04 -5.90
CA ILE A 130 6.45 16.67 -6.92
C ILE A 130 7.39 17.71 -6.28
N ASP A 131 6.89 18.51 -5.33
CA ASP A 131 7.68 19.50 -4.59
C ASP A 131 8.78 18.85 -3.74
N LYS A 132 8.52 17.64 -3.21
CA LYS A 132 9.51 16.84 -2.46
C LYS A 132 10.48 16.05 -3.36
N HIS A 133 10.29 16.09 -4.68
CA HIS A 133 10.99 15.26 -5.67
C HIS A 133 10.75 13.75 -5.52
N ASP A 134 9.64 13.35 -4.88
CA ASP A 134 9.21 11.96 -4.72
C ASP A 134 8.37 11.51 -5.93
N TYR A 135 9.01 11.36 -7.09
CA TYR A 135 8.30 11.08 -8.35
C TYR A 135 7.56 9.73 -8.38
N THR A 136 8.07 8.72 -7.67
CA THR A 136 7.40 7.40 -7.56
C THR A 136 6.05 7.52 -6.86
N GLN A 137 6.02 8.27 -5.75
CA GLN A 137 4.81 8.50 -4.96
C GLN A 137 3.83 9.41 -5.65
N ALA A 138 4.34 10.41 -6.38
CA ALA A 138 3.52 11.22 -7.27
C ALA A 138 2.82 10.36 -8.35
N ALA A 139 3.51 9.38 -8.93
CA ALA A 139 2.91 8.48 -9.91
C ALA A 139 1.82 7.59 -9.29
N LEU A 140 2.06 7.02 -8.10
CA LEU A 140 1.09 6.20 -7.38
C LEU A 140 -0.15 7.03 -6.94
N ALA A 141 0.03 8.30 -6.58
CA ALA A 141 -1.10 9.19 -6.30
C ALA A 141 -1.96 9.44 -7.55
N LEU A 142 -1.34 9.59 -8.73
CA LEU A 142 -2.06 9.68 -10.00
C LEU A 142 -2.74 8.35 -10.40
N GLU A 143 -2.24 7.21 -9.93
CA GLU A 143 -2.89 5.92 -10.14
C GLU A 143 -4.24 5.85 -9.42
N LEU A 144 -4.30 6.32 -8.17
CA LEU A 144 -5.57 6.49 -7.44
C LEU A 144 -6.53 7.37 -8.26
N LEU A 145 -6.00 8.45 -8.83
CA LEU A 145 -6.50 9.22 -9.97
C LEU A 145 -7.16 8.40 -11.08
N ALA A 146 -6.33 7.63 -11.78
CA ALA A 146 -6.71 6.92 -12.99
C ALA A 146 -7.74 5.82 -12.72
N ASN A 147 -7.74 5.23 -11.52
CA ASN A 147 -8.64 4.16 -11.13
C ASN A 147 -10.10 4.63 -10.96
N THR A 148 -10.34 5.93 -10.79
CA THR A 148 -11.71 6.48 -10.73
C THR A 148 -12.37 6.53 -12.09
N TYR A 149 -11.58 6.54 -13.16
CA TYR A 149 -12.05 6.69 -14.53
C TYR A 149 -12.13 5.33 -15.22
N SER A 150 -13.11 5.19 -16.11
CA SER A 150 -13.28 4.04 -17.00
C SER A 150 -12.51 4.24 -18.33
N TRP A 151 -12.34 3.18 -19.11
CA TRP A 151 -11.75 3.26 -20.46
C TRP A 151 -12.85 3.47 -21.53
N ASP A 152 -13.83 4.35 -21.29
CA ASP A 152 -14.91 4.62 -22.23
C ASP A 152 -14.60 5.85 -23.12
N PRO A 153 -14.50 5.69 -24.46
CA PRO A 153 -14.32 6.81 -25.37
C PRO A 153 -15.59 7.66 -25.58
N ASN A 154 -16.78 7.13 -25.26
CA ASN A 154 -18.07 7.81 -25.49
C ASN A 154 -18.53 8.64 -24.28
N SER A 155 -18.06 8.30 -23.08
CA SER A 155 -18.30 9.06 -21.85
C SER A 155 -17.51 10.38 -21.88
N TYR A 156 -18.22 11.51 -21.87
CA TYR A 156 -17.63 12.85 -21.81
C TYR A 156 -17.72 13.43 -20.40
N LEU A 157 -16.58 13.93 -19.92
CA LEU A 157 -16.49 14.50 -18.58
C LEU A 157 -16.38 16.04 -18.64
N PRO A 158 -17.02 16.73 -17.68
CA PRO A 158 -16.88 18.17 -17.55
C PRO A 158 -15.43 18.56 -17.22
N PRO A 159 -15.04 19.83 -17.44
CA PRO A 159 -13.71 20.30 -17.09
C PRO A 159 -13.48 20.16 -15.58
N CYS A 160 -12.30 19.71 -15.19
CA CYS A 160 -11.92 19.57 -13.79
C CYS A 160 -11.07 20.77 -13.35
N ARG A 161 -11.29 21.28 -12.13
CA ARG A 161 -10.53 22.41 -11.58
C ARG A 161 -9.19 21.98 -10.96
N ALA A 162 -9.16 20.83 -10.31
CA ALA A 162 -8.00 20.29 -9.61
C ALA A 162 -8.03 18.75 -9.72
N PRO A 163 -7.26 18.13 -10.64
CA PRO A 163 -6.30 18.74 -11.57
C PRO A 163 -6.96 19.60 -12.66
N ARG A 164 -6.28 20.64 -13.13
CA ARG A 164 -6.78 21.46 -14.25
C ARG A 164 -6.79 20.65 -15.53
N MET A 165 -7.97 20.16 -15.92
CA MET A 165 -8.15 19.36 -17.13
C MET A 165 -9.32 19.90 -17.96
N PRO A 166 -9.18 19.98 -19.29
CA PRO A 166 -10.28 20.40 -20.17
C PRO A 166 -11.41 19.37 -20.17
N ALA A 167 -12.55 19.78 -20.73
CA ALA A 167 -13.62 18.86 -21.07
C ALA A 167 -13.12 17.89 -22.15
N GLN A 168 -13.16 16.60 -21.86
CA GLN A 168 -12.64 15.55 -22.75
C GLN A 168 -13.33 14.22 -22.42
N SER A 169 -13.15 13.23 -23.30
CA SER A 169 -13.63 11.88 -23.00
C SER A 169 -12.91 11.29 -21.80
N GLU A 170 -13.59 10.40 -21.11
CA GLU A 170 -13.05 9.68 -19.97
C GLU A 170 -11.80 8.87 -20.38
N PHE A 171 -11.84 8.24 -21.56
CA PHE A 171 -10.68 7.60 -22.18
C PHE A 171 -9.48 8.54 -22.28
N LYS A 172 -9.61 9.72 -22.91
CA LYS A 172 -8.51 10.68 -23.08
C LYS A 172 -7.97 11.20 -21.75
N ARG A 173 -8.84 11.33 -20.74
CA ARG A 173 -8.44 11.72 -19.38
C ARG A 173 -7.60 10.65 -18.72
N LYS A 174 -8.06 9.40 -18.77
CA LYS A 174 -7.32 8.27 -18.21
C LYS A 174 -6.00 8.05 -18.95
N GLU A 175 -6.01 8.13 -20.27
CA GLU A 175 -4.81 8.07 -21.13
C GLU A 175 -3.75 9.10 -20.69
N TYR A 176 -4.14 10.37 -20.57
CA TYR A 176 -3.25 11.43 -20.10
C TYR A 176 -2.63 11.11 -18.74
N LEU A 177 -3.44 10.61 -17.79
CA LEU A 177 -2.96 10.24 -16.45
C LEU A 177 -1.91 9.13 -16.52
N TYR A 178 -2.15 8.06 -17.28
CA TYR A 178 -1.18 6.97 -17.45
C TYR A 178 0.13 7.42 -18.11
N ILE A 179 0.06 8.34 -19.08
CA ILE A 179 1.26 8.91 -19.69
C ILE A 179 2.06 9.72 -18.66
N GLN A 180 1.39 10.52 -17.81
CA GLN A 180 2.06 11.26 -16.73
C GLN A 180 2.64 10.30 -15.68
N MET A 181 1.92 9.26 -15.30
CA MET A 181 2.40 8.22 -14.39
C MET A 181 3.67 7.56 -14.92
N ALA A 182 3.68 7.09 -16.17
CA ALA A 182 4.84 6.44 -16.77
C ALA A 182 6.08 7.36 -16.82
N ARG A 183 5.87 8.65 -17.10
CA ARG A 183 6.93 9.67 -17.04
C ARG A 183 7.47 9.87 -15.62
N ASN A 184 6.59 9.94 -14.62
CA ASN A 184 6.98 10.08 -13.23
C ASN A 184 7.70 8.83 -12.70
N PHE A 185 7.26 7.62 -13.06
CA PHE A 185 7.96 6.38 -12.74
C PHE A 185 9.35 6.30 -13.38
N SER A 186 9.47 6.73 -14.64
CA SER A 186 10.76 6.81 -15.32
C SER A 186 11.71 7.81 -14.63
N ARG A 187 11.21 8.96 -14.14
CA ARG A 187 11.98 9.92 -13.34
C ARG A 187 12.34 9.40 -11.95
N GLY A 188 11.44 8.62 -11.35
CA GLY A 188 11.63 7.95 -10.07
C GLY A 188 12.48 6.68 -10.13
N ASN A 189 13.10 6.39 -11.28
CA ASN A 189 13.95 5.21 -11.51
C ASN A 189 13.24 3.86 -11.29
N LYS A 190 11.89 3.82 -11.43
CA LYS A 190 11.04 2.62 -11.36
C LYS A 190 10.58 2.25 -12.77
N VAL A 191 11.52 1.83 -13.60
CA VAL A 191 11.32 1.59 -15.03
C VAL A 191 10.36 0.42 -15.28
N GLU A 192 10.35 -0.58 -14.39
CA GLU A 192 9.47 -1.74 -14.45
C GLU A 192 7.99 -1.34 -14.36
N GLN A 193 7.67 -0.41 -13.45
CA GLN A 193 6.32 0.12 -13.28
C GLN A 193 5.92 1.04 -14.44
N ALA A 194 6.86 1.81 -14.99
CA ALA A 194 6.62 2.58 -16.21
C ALA A 194 6.25 1.68 -17.40
N ILE A 195 6.95 0.54 -17.56
CA ILE A 195 6.64 -0.45 -18.60
C ILE A 195 5.25 -1.04 -18.38
N ALA A 196 4.87 -1.37 -17.15
CA ALA A 196 3.53 -1.86 -16.82
C ALA A 196 2.44 -0.85 -17.22
N CYS A 197 2.64 0.44 -16.94
CA CYS A 197 1.74 1.51 -17.37
C CYS A 197 1.55 1.54 -18.89
N TYR A 198 2.64 1.45 -19.66
CA TYR A 198 2.56 1.41 -21.12
C TYR A 198 1.89 0.14 -21.66
N GLN A 199 2.05 -1.01 -20.99
CA GLN A 199 1.36 -2.24 -21.37
C GLN A 199 -0.16 -2.11 -21.23
N ILE A 200 -0.65 -1.42 -20.20
CA ILE A 200 -2.08 -1.17 -20.00
C ILE A 200 -2.59 -0.18 -21.05
N LEU A 201 -1.81 0.84 -21.39
CA LEU A 201 -2.14 1.76 -22.47
C LEU A 201 -2.25 1.04 -23.82
N LEU A 202 -1.33 0.14 -24.15
CA LEU A 202 -1.41 -0.68 -25.36
C LEU A 202 -2.72 -1.47 -25.41
N ASP A 203 -3.05 -2.17 -24.33
CA ASP A 203 -4.29 -2.96 -24.19
C ASP A 203 -5.56 -2.08 -24.22
N ALA A 204 -5.45 -0.80 -23.83
CA ALA A 204 -6.55 0.16 -23.96
C ALA A 204 -6.71 0.68 -25.40
N TYR A 205 -5.60 0.99 -26.09
CA TYR A 205 -5.65 1.38 -27.49
C TYR A 205 -6.18 0.25 -28.38
N ASP A 206 -5.72 -0.99 -28.19
CA ASP A 206 -6.14 -2.15 -28.98
C ASP A 206 -7.63 -2.50 -28.80
N ARG A 207 -8.22 -2.21 -27.63
CA ARG A 207 -9.62 -2.58 -27.35
C ARG A 207 -10.64 -1.49 -27.64
N TYR A 208 -10.29 -0.22 -27.38
CA TYR A 208 -11.29 0.85 -27.36
C TYR A 208 -11.12 1.90 -28.46
N SER A 209 -9.90 2.34 -28.74
CA SER A 209 -9.66 3.51 -29.61
C SER A 209 -9.02 3.17 -30.96
N PHE A 210 -8.33 2.04 -31.08
CA PHE A 210 -7.52 1.62 -32.25
C PHE A 210 -6.58 2.72 -32.79
N ASP A 211 -6.00 3.52 -31.89
CA ASP A 211 -5.09 4.60 -32.25
C ASP A 211 -3.68 4.06 -32.55
N LEU A 212 -3.33 4.04 -33.83
CA LEU A 212 -2.04 3.54 -34.31
C LEU A 212 -0.85 4.42 -33.90
N ASP A 213 -1.08 5.74 -33.77
CA ASP A 213 -0.02 6.67 -33.38
C ASP A 213 0.31 6.50 -31.88
N GLY A 214 -0.72 6.37 -31.05
CA GLY A 214 -0.60 6.04 -29.62
C GLY A 214 0.12 4.71 -29.39
N LEU A 215 -0.23 3.66 -30.12
CA LEU A 215 0.43 2.36 -30.08
C LEU A 215 1.93 2.44 -30.44
N SER A 216 2.25 3.12 -31.53
CA SER A 216 3.63 3.35 -31.97
C SER A 216 4.46 4.07 -30.89
N HIS A 217 3.89 5.14 -30.32
CA HIS A 217 4.54 5.89 -29.23
C HIS A 217 4.80 5.02 -27.99
N CYS A 218 3.82 4.21 -27.56
CA CYS A 218 3.99 3.30 -26.43
C CYS A 218 5.14 2.31 -26.65
N HIS A 219 5.26 1.71 -27.84
CA HIS A 219 6.37 0.82 -28.16
C HIS A 219 7.74 1.51 -28.15
N VAL A 220 7.81 2.74 -28.66
CA VAL A 220 9.05 3.54 -28.63
C VAL A 220 9.47 3.83 -27.18
N GLU A 221 8.54 4.24 -26.33
CA GLU A 221 8.83 4.53 -24.91
C GLU A 221 9.21 3.26 -24.14
N MET A 222 8.54 2.13 -24.37
CA MET A 222 8.93 0.84 -23.79
C MET A 222 10.34 0.43 -24.23
N SER A 223 10.69 0.63 -25.50
CA SER A 223 12.04 0.35 -26.01
C SER A 223 13.11 1.19 -25.28
N LYS A 224 12.84 2.48 -25.04
CA LYS A 224 13.73 3.35 -24.23
C LYS A 224 13.85 2.83 -22.80
N CYS A 225 12.75 2.40 -22.19
CA CYS A 225 12.73 1.82 -20.84
C CYS A 225 13.60 0.56 -20.77
N PHE A 226 13.42 -0.39 -21.69
CA PHE A 226 14.24 -1.61 -21.74
C PHE A 226 15.73 -1.31 -21.95
N ARG A 227 16.06 -0.32 -22.78
CA ARG A 227 17.44 0.13 -22.97
C ARG A 227 18.01 0.76 -21.71
N SER A 228 17.22 1.56 -21.00
CA SER A 228 17.61 2.13 -19.71
C SER A 228 17.93 1.04 -18.70
N LEU A 229 17.03 0.06 -18.55
CA LEU A 229 17.24 -1.07 -17.64
C LEU A 229 18.50 -1.88 -17.98
N ARG A 230 18.75 -2.11 -19.27
CA ARG A 230 19.96 -2.80 -19.72
C ARG A 230 21.23 -2.02 -19.39
N ASN A 231 21.22 -0.71 -19.58
CA ASN A 231 22.37 0.15 -19.32
C ASN A 231 22.63 0.31 -17.81
N SER A 232 21.57 0.43 -17.01
CA SER A 232 21.64 0.51 -15.55
C SER A 232 22.09 -0.82 -14.91
N GLY A 233 21.92 -1.95 -15.61
CA GLY A 233 22.34 -3.28 -15.14
C GLY A 233 23.85 -3.57 -15.19
N GLY A 234 24.69 -2.56 -15.45
CA GLY A 234 26.15 -2.68 -15.56
C GLY A 234 26.94 -2.56 -14.25
N GLY A 235 26.33 -2.12 -13.14
CA GLY A 235 27.03 -2.07 -11.86
C GLY A 235 26.24 -1.36 -10.78
N LEU A 236 26.11 -2.02 -9.62
CA LEU A 236 26.09 -1.53 -8.22
C LEU A 236 25.36 -0.22 -7.80
N GLU A 237 24.86 0.62 -8.69
CA GLU A 237 24.49 2.01 -8.38
C GLU A 237 23.02 2.23 -8.00
N PHE A 238 22.09 1.28 -8.19
CA PHE A 238 20.66 1.62 -8.06
C PHE A 238 19.75 0.56 -7.40
N ASP A 239 20.30 -0.45 -6.72
CA ASP A 239 19.44 -1.33 -5.91
C ASP A 239 18.90 -0.54 -4.70
N CYS A 240 17.59 -0.26 -4.70
CA CYS A 240 16.90 0.26 -3.52
C CYS A 240 17.19 -0.67 -2.35
N SER A 241 17.71 -0.12 -1.27
CA SER A 241 17.99 -0.89 -0.06
C SER A 241 16.68 -1.08 0.70
N TYR A 242 16.35 -2.30 1.10
CA TYR A 242 15.15 -2.58 1.88
C TYR A 242 15.52 -2.90 3.33
N PHE A 243 14.67 -2.46 4.25
CA PHE A 243 14.91 -2.61 5.68
C PHE A 243 13.64 -3.09 6.38
N VAL A 244 13.75 -4.16 7.17
CA VAL A 244 12.72 -4.53 8.13
C VAL A 244 12.89 -3.65 9.37
N VAL A 245 11.81 -2.98 9.77
CA VAL A 245 11.74 -2.11 10.94
C VAL A 245 10.63 -2.60 11.86
N MET A 246 10.96 -2.86 13.11
CA MET A 246 9.99 -3.27 14.14
C MET A 246 9.81 -2.14 15.16
N PHE A 247 8.55 -1.82 15.45
CA PHE A 247 8.17 -0.77 16.39
C PHE A 247 7.73 -1.37 17.72
N ILE A 248 8.54 -1.20 18.77
CA ILE A 248 8.35 -1.87 20.06
C ILE A 248 8.15 -0.84 21.16
N GLY A 249 7.15 -1.07 22.02
CA GLY A 249 6.89 -0.29 23.22
C GLY A 249 5.63 0.59 23.15
N LEU A 250 5.14 0.99 24.33
CA LEU A 250 3.89 1.74 24.48
C LEU A 250 3.99 3.19 24.01
N GLY A 251 5.19 3.70 23.74
CA GLY A 251 5.39 5.06 23.26
C GLY A 251 4.96 5.29 21.81
N PHE A 252 4.78 4.23 21.02
CA PHE A 252 4.28 4.33 19.64
C PHE A 252 2.75 4.34 19.58
N PRO A 253 2.16 5.00 18.56
CA PRO A 253 0.72 4.94 18.31
C PRO A 253 0.26 3.49 18.06
N SER A 254 -1.03 3.22 18.27
CA SER A 254 -1.63 1.90 18.03
C SER A 254 -1.35 1.36 16.63
N SER A 255 -1.32 2.24 15.62
CA SER A 255 -1.07 1.89 14.22
C SER A 255 0.34 1.35 13.94
N LEU A 256 1.33 1.63 14.81
CA LEU A 256 2.71 1.16 14.68
C LEU A 256 3.11 0.15 15.77
N ARG A 257 2.49 0.24 16.95
CA ARG A 257 2.90 -0.53 18.13
C ARG A 257 2.83 -2.04 17.91
N GLY A 258 3.95 -2.72 18.10
CA GLY A 258 4.06 -4.18 17.99
C GLY A 258 4.05 -4.69 16.54
N LYS A 259 4.05 -3.78 15.56
CA LYS A 259 4.03 -4.12 14.14
C LYS A 259 5.41 -4.01 13.53
N SER A 260 5.60 -4.75 12.45
CA SER A 260 6.82 -4.80 11.68
C SER A 260 6.54 -4.44 10.24
N PHE A 261 7.39 -3.61 9.65
CA PHE A 261 7.22 -3.10 8.29
C PHE A 261 8.51 -3.31 7.50
N VAL A 262 8.37 -3.54 6.20
CA VAL A 262 9.48 -3.34 5.27
C VAL A 262 9.44 -1.90 4.80
N TYR A 263 10.59 -1.22 4.86
CA TYR A 263 10.79 0.12 4.34
C TYR A 263 11.64 0.06 3.07
N GLU A 264 11.24 0.85 2.09
CA GLU A 264 12.09 1.21 0.97
C GLU A 264 13.04 2.32 1.40
N GLY A 265 14.34 2.06 1.30
CA GLY A 265 15.40 3.01 1.62
C GLY A 265 15.60 4.03 0.51
N LEU A 266 16.11 5.19 0.91
CA LEU A 266 16.58 6.22 -0.03
C LEU A 266 17.77 5.69 -0.85
N PRO A 267 18.08 6.32 -2.01
CA PRO A 267 19.25 5.94 -2.80
C PRO A 267 20.51 5.93 -1.94
N PHE A 268 21.23 4.80 -1.94
CA PHE A 268 22.45 4.58 -1.15
C PHE A 268 22.28 4.69 0.37
N GLU A 269 21.07 4.52 0.89
CA GLU A 269 20.82 4.55 2.34
C GLU A 269 21.39 3.29 3.03
N HIS A 270 22.20 3.50 4.08
CA HIS A 270 22.73 2.42 4.92
C HIS A 270 21.87 2.20 6.17
N ILE A 271 22.02 1.03 6.80
CA ILE A 271 21.24 0.65 8.01
C ILE A 271 21.34 1.67 9.16
N SER A 272 22.50 2.29 9.38
CA SER A 272 22.68 3.32 10.41
C SER A 272 21.94 4.61 10.05
N ALA A 273 21.96 4.99 8.77
CA ALA A 273 21.33 6.22 8.29
C ALA A 273 19.81 6.17 8.40
N ILE A 274 19.19 5.05 8.04
CA ILE A 274 17.74 4.85 8.25
C ILE A 274 17.40 4.82 9.73
N GLY A 275 18.22 4.18 10.57
CA GLY A 275 18.05 4.21 12.02
C GLY A 275 18.01 5.63 12.59
N ASP A 276 18.97 6.46 12.18
CA ASP A 276 19.03 7.88 12.57
C ASP A 276 17.84 8.68 12.03
N ARG A 277 17.45 8.45 10.78
CA ARG A 277 16.29 9.09 10.15
C ARG A 277 14.99 8.76 10.90
N LEU A 278 14.80 7.49 11.25
CA LEU A 278 13.64 7.05 12.03
C LEU A 278 13.66 7.59 13.46
N CYS A 279 14.84 7.72 14.09
CA CYS A 279 14.95 8.37 15.40
C CYS A 279 14.63 9.87 15.36
N ARG A 280 14.96 10.55 14.25
CA ARG A 280 14.53 11.95 14.02
C ARG A 280 13.02 12.05 13.78
N LEU A 281 12.45 11.08 13.06
CA LEU A 281 11.01 11.02 12.80
C LEU A 281 10.20 10.72 14.06
N HIS A 282 10.72 9.85 14.93
CA HIS A 282 10.11 9.43 16.19
C HIS A 282 11.00 9.83 17.38
N PRO A 283 10.88 11.08 17.88
CA PRO A 283 11.68 11.55 19.02
C PRO A 283 11.53 10.64 20.25
N GLY A 284 12.64 10.40 20.94
CA GLY A 284 12.68 9.52 22.11
C GLY A 284 12.86 8.02 21.81
N SER A 285 13.01 7.65 20.53
CA SER A 285 13.27 6.27 20.12
C SER A 285 14.70 5.83 20.37
N ARG A 286 14.89 4.56 20.73
CA ARG A 286 16.19 3.91 20.90
C ARG A 286 16.32 2.71 19.97
N ILE A 287 17.47 2.59 19.30
CA ILE A 287 17.74 1.47 18.39
C ILE A 287 18.20 0.25 19.21
N VAL A 288 17.55 -0.89 18.97
CA VAL A 288 17.92 -2.21 19.51
C VAL A 288 18.81 -2.91 18.48
N GLY A 289 19.97 -3.41 18.92
CA GLY A 289 20.98 -3.97 18.01
C GLY A 289 20.82 -5.47 17.70
N SER A 290 20.08 -6.22 18.53
CA SER A 290 19.93 -7.67 18.41
C SER A 290 18.46 -8.05 18.23
N GLU A 291 18.20 -8.94 17.26
CA GLU A 291 16.88 -9.50 16.98
C GLU A 291 16.35 -10.27 18.20
N ALA A 292 17.21 -11.01 18.92
CA ALA A 292 16.82 -11.71 20.14
C ALA A 292 16.40 -10.74 21.26
N ASP A 293 17.02 -9.56 21.33
CA ASP A 293 16.65 -8.54 22.29
C ASP A 293 15.31 -7.89 21.90
N ALA A 294 15.06 -7.70 20.61
CA ALA A 294 13.78 -7.23 20.09
C ALA A 294 12.64 -8.23 20.39
N ASP A 295 12.87 -9.52 20.14
CA ASP A 295 11.89 -10.59 20.40
C ASP A 295 11.61 -10.73 21.89
N THR A 296 12.63 -10.65 22.75
CA THR A 296 12.40 -10.69 24.21
C THR A 296 11.62 -9.47 24.70
N LEU A 297 11.82 -8.28 24.11
CA LEU A 297 11.04 -7.08 24.44
C LEU A 297 9.58 -7.19 23.98
N LEU A 298 9.30 -7.95 22.92
CA LEU A 298 7.94 -8.26 22.47
C LEU A 298 7.29 -9.37 23.32
N ALA A 299 8.03 -10.42 23.65
CA ALA A 299 7.52 -11.62 24.33
C ALA A 299 7.30 -11.46 25.84
N ARG A 300 7.95 -10.50 26.49
CA ARG A 300 7.91 -10.29 27.95
C ARG A 300 6.58 -9.69 28.45
N SER A 301 5.42 -10.13 27.93
CA SER A 301 4.02 -9.91 28.40
C SER A 301 3.55 -8.48 28.79
N LYS A 302 4.43 -7.49 28.82
CA LYS A 302 4.20 -6.06 28.99
C LYS A 302 5.09 -5.38 27.98
N THR A 303 4.47 -4.81 26.94
CA THR A 303 5.14 -3.88 26.04
C THR A 303 5.89 -2.83 26.89
N PRO A 304 7.21 -2.69 26.72
CA PRO A 304 8.00 -1.82 27.59
C PRO A 304 7.53 -0.37 27.46
N VAL A 305 7.61 0.38 28.57
CA VAL A 305 7.33 1.81 28.57
C VAL A 305 8.51 2.52 27.89
N GLY A 306 8.29 3.02 26.68
CA GLY A 306 9.31 3.66 25.86
C GLY A 306 9.08 3.45 24.36
N LYS A 307 9.98 3.99 23.55
CA LYS A 307 10.03 3.81 22.09
C LYS A 307 11.32 3.05 21.74
N TYR A 308 11.19 1.84 21.23
CA TYR A 308 12.31 0.99 20.80
C TYR A 308 12.12 0.60 19.34
N LEU A 309 13.18 0.77 18.54
CA LEU A 309 13.20 0.44 17.12
C LEU A 309 14.22 -0.65 16.87
N PHE A 310 13.83 -1.70 16.15
CA PHE A 310 14.78 -2.67 15.60
C PHE A 310 14.82 -2.50 14.09
N VAL A 311 16.02 -2.49 13.51
CA VAL A 311 16.22 -2.33 12.07
C VAL A 311 17.13 -3.43 11.55
N LYS A 312 16.74 -4.08 10.47
CA LYS A 312 17.48 -5.16 9.81
C LYS A 312 17.48 -4.95 8.30
N SER A 313 18.62 -5.11 7.63
CA SER A 313 18.68 -5.05 6.17
C SER A 313 18.16 -6.34 5.56
N VAL A 314 17.34 -6.20 4.52
CA VAL A 314 16.77 -7.31 3.76
C VAL A 314 16.96 -7.11 2.27
N SER A 315 17.07 -8.23 1.55
CA SER A 315 17.20 -8.24 0.11
C SER A 315 15.89 -8.75 -0.51
N PRO A 316 15.47 -8.23 -1.67
CA PRO A 316 14.35 -8.82 -2.40
C PRO A 316 14.65 -10.28 -2.69
N LEU A 317 13.66 -11.16 -2.49
CA LEU A 317 13.81 -12.58 -2.80
C LEU A 317 14.00 -12.73 -4.31
N LYS A 318 15.25 -12.94 -4.73
CA LYS A 318 15.53 -13.26 -6.12
C LYS A 318 15.08 -14.71 -6.32
N PRO A 319 14.28 -15.04 -7.35
CA PRO A 319 13.96 -16.41 -7.67
C PRO A 319 15.28 -17.15 -7.92
N THR A 320 15.73 -17.90 -6.93
CA THR A 320 17.06 -18.51 -6.93
C THR A 320 16.88 -19.97 -7.31
N THR A 321 17.50 -20.32 -8.44
CA THR A 321 18.17 -21.58 -8.74
C THR A 321 18.23 -22.54 -7.54
N MET A 322 17.34 -23.53 -7.49
CA MET A 322 17.53 -24.70 -6.63
C MET A 322 18.72 -25.50 -7.18
N MET A 323 19.93 -25.20 -6.70
CA MET A 323 21.02 -26.17 -6.65
C MET A 323 21.04 -26.70 -5.21
N GLY A 324 20.31 -27.77 -4.96
CA GLY A 324 20.25 -28.42 -3.65
C GLY A 324 19.24 -29.57 -3.61
N ASN A 325 19.73 -30.80 -3.77
CA ASN A 325 18.99 -32.05 -3.59
C ASN A 325 18.20 -32.09 -2.26
N GLY A 326 16.96 -32.61 -2.31
CA GLY A 326 16.37 -33.35 -1.19
C GLY A 326 14.92 -33.00 -0.81
N ASN A 327 14.02 -33.90 -1.21
CA ASN A 327 12.70 -34.21 -0.63
C ASN A 327 11.58 -33.15 -0.67
N ALA A 328 10.72 -33.31 -1.67
CA ALA A 328 9.35 -32.79 -1.67
C ALA A 328 8.49 -33.51 -0.62
N GLY A 329 7.88 -32.75 0.29
CA GLY A 329 6.71 -33.15 1.08
C GLY A 329 5.43 -32.54 0.47
N PRO A 330 4.26 -33.16 0.66
CA PRO A 330 3.10 -32.93 -0.21
C PRO A 330 2.39 -31.60 0.09
N ALA A 331 1.90 -30.99 -0.99
CA ALA A 331 1.11 -29.77 -1.01
C ALA A 331 -0.20 -29.90 -0.20
N GLY A 332 -0.45 -28.93 0.68
CA GLY A 332 -1.72 -28.73 1.36
C GLY A 332 -2.48 -27.58 0.69
N ALA A 333 -3.71 -27.87 0.27
CA ALA A 333 -4.61 -26.98 -0.45
C ALA A 333 -4.96 -25.69 0.30
N SER A 334 -4.98 -24.56 -0.42
CA SER A 334 -5.55 -23.29 0.04
C SER A 334 -7.00 -23.13 -0.43
N VAL A 335 -7.83 -22.59 0.46
CA VAL A 335 -9.26 -22.26 0.29
C VAL A 335 -9.38 -20.80 -0.18
N PRO A 336 -10.35 -20.41 -1.02
CA PRO A 336 -10.43 -19.06 -1.54
C PRO A 336 -11.04 -18.11 -0.49
N VAL A 337 -10.43 -16.94 -0.30
CA VAL A 337 -11.06 -15.82 0.42
C VAL A 337 -11.11 -14.62 -0.52
N MET A 338 -12.33 -14.10 -0.63
CA MET A 338 -12.78 -13.04 -1.53
C MET A 338 -12.44 -11.68 -0.92
N GLY A 339 -11.61 -10.90 -1.60
CA GLY A 339 -11.27 -9.52 -1.23
C GLY A 339 -10.60 -8.82 -2.41
N ARG A 340 -11.39 -8.14 -3.24
CA ARG A 340 -10.89 -7.33 -4.35
C ARG A 340 -10.26 -6.04 -3.80
N ASN A 341 -8.99 -5.77 -4.12
CA ASN A 341 -8.59 -4.52 -4.80
C ASN A 341 -7.09 -4.46 -5.20
N VAL A 342 -6.89 -4.47 -6.52
CA VAL A 342 -6.05 -3.60 -7.38
C VAL A 342 -4.70 -3.11 -6.85
N ALA A 343 -3.75 -4.04 -6.68
CA ALA A 343 -2.34 -3.78 -7.00
C ALA A 343 -2.09 -4.26 -8.45
N PHE A 344 -1.02 -3.78 -9.12
CA PHE A 344 -0.55 -4.33 -10.39
C PHE A 344 0.00 -5.76 -10.25
N GLY A 345 -0.87 -6.69 -9.84
CA GLY A 345 -0.76 -8.10 -10.12
C GLY A 345 -1.93 -8.44 -11.04
N ARG A 346 -1.67 -8.57 -12.34
CA ARG A 346 -2.38 -9.66 -13.01
C ARG A 346 -1.84 -10.92 -12.34
N ASP A 347 -2.73 -11.71 -11.77
CA ASP A 347 -2.50 -13.14 -11.59
C ASP A 347 -2.23 -13.69 -12.99
N TYR A 348 -0.97 -13.64 -13.41
CA TYR A 348 -0.50 -14.53 -14.44
C TYR A 348 -0.40 -15.87 -13.71
N ASP A 349 -1.37 -16.74 -13.93
CA ASP A 349 -1.20 -18.18 -13.71
C ASP A 349 0.04 -18.56 -14.53
N VAL A 350 1.20 -18.56 -13.87
CA VAL A 350 2.42 -19.11 -14.45
C VAL A 350 2.28 -20.58 -14.22
N ASP A 351 1.95 -21.32 -15.28
CA ASP A 351 1.99 -22.77 -15.27
C ASP A 351 3.30 -23.23 -14.59
N ASP A 352 3.18 -24.03 -13.53
CA ASP A 352 4.28 -24.47 -12.65
C ASP A 352 5.37 -25.31 -13.36
N ASP A 353 5.27 -25.51 -14.68
CA ASP A 353 6.17 -26.34 -15.50
C ASP A 353 7.37 -25.58 -16.12
N GLU A 354 7.50 -24.25 -15.94
CA GLU A 354 8.60 -23.46 -16.55
C GLU A 354 9.87 -23.26 -15.67
N PHE A 355 10.03 -24.01 -14.57
CA PHE A 355 11.16 -23.82 -13.65
C PHE A 355 12.56 -24.13 -14.24
N GLY A 356 12.64 -24.88 -15.34
CA GLY A 356 13.90 -25.22 -16.02
C GLY A 356 14.57 -24.06 -16.80
N GLY A 357 13.80 -23.04 -17.23
CA GLY A 357 14.27 -21.98 -18.13
C GLY A 357 14.94 -20.78 -17.44
N LEU A 358 14.70 -20.59 -16.14
CA LEU A 358 15.17 -19.40 -15.40
C LEU A 358 16.70 -19.30 -15.25
N LEU A 359 17.41 -20.42 -15.43
CA LEU A 359 18.88 -20.49 -15.36
C LEU A 359 19.58 -19.91 -16.60
N GLN A 360 18.89 -19.86 -17.74
CA GLN A 360 19.42 -19.31 -19.00
C GLN A 360 19.20 -17.80 -19.14
N LEU A 361 18.41 -17.19 -18.25
CA LEU A 361 18.13 -15.75 -18.29
C LEU A 361 19.35 -14.93 -17.85
N SER A 362 19.59 -13.82 -18.57
CA SER A 362 20.58 -12.83 -18.16
C SER A 362 20.29 -12.30 -16.74
N PHE A 363 21.32 -11.86 -16.03
CA PHE A 363 21.17 -11.27 -14.69
C PHE A 363 20.11 -10.16 -14.67
N ILE A 364 20.11 -9.31 -15.69
CA ILE A 364 19.17 -8.20 -15.85
C ILE A 364 17.73 -8.71 -16.04
N ALA A 365 17.52 -9.77 -16.82
CA ALA A 365 16.19 -10.34 -17.02
C ALA A 365 15.62 -10.95 -15.73
N ARG A 366 16.48 -11.59 -14.91
CA ARG A 366 16.06 -12.09 -13.58
C ARG A 366 15.73 -10.96 -12.63
N GLN A 367 16.53 -9.89 -12.62
CA GLN A 367 16.27 -8.72 -11.79
C GLN A 367 14.95 -8.03 -12.20
N TYR A 368 14.72 -7.87 -13.50
CA TYR A 368 13.46 -7.34 -14.05
C TYR A 368 12.24 -8.16 -13.58
N LYS A 369 12.33 -9.49 -13.66
CA LYS A 369 11.25 -10.39 -13.22
C LYS A 369 10.99 -10.26 -11.72
N ALA A 370 12.05 -10.20 -10.90
CA ALA A 370 11.95 -10.07 -9.45
C ALA A 370 11.37 -8.72 -9.00
N ASN A 371 11.70 -7.63 -9.70
CA ASN A 371 11.26 -6.28 -9.37
C ASN A 371 9.81 -5.97 -9.78
N LYS A 372 9.19 -6.82 -10.62
CA LYS A 372 7.83 -6.57 -11.14
C LYS A 372 6.75 -6.66 -10.05
N ASN A 373 6.81 -7.71 -9.24
CA ASN A 373 5.87 -7.99 -8.15
C ASN A 373 6.63 -8.17 -6.83
N LEU A 374 7.30 -7.12 -6.37
CA LEU A 374 8.18 -7.22 -5.22
C LEU A 374 7.39 -7.17 -3.90
N ASN A 375 7.05 -8.34 -3.37
CA ASN A 375 6.37 -8.50 -2.07
C ASN A 375 7.12 -9.38 -1.07
N THR A 376 8.18 -10.06 -1.49
CA THR A 376 8.93 -11.03 -0.69
C THR A 376 10.38 -10.60 -0.50
N PHE A 377 10.85 -10.67 0.74
CA PHE A 377 12.19 -10.25 1.14
C PHE A 377 12.84 -11.32 1.98
N THR A 378 14.16 -11.50 1.85
CA THR A 378 14.92 -12.43 2.68
C THR A 378 16.02 -11.75 3.45
N SER A 379 16.33 -12.33 4.60
CA SER A 379 17.50 -12.00 5.39
C SER A 379 18.22 -13.26 5.84
N ARG A 380 19.55 -13.24 5.77
CA ARG A 380 20.38 -14.38 6.15
C ARG A 380 21.24 -14.02 7.34
N ARG A 381 21.11 -14.81 8.41
CA ARG A 381 21.91 -14.65 9.64
C ARG A 381 22.78 -15.89 9.85
N ARG A 382 24.06 -15.67 10.15
CA ARG A 382 24.96 -16.75 10.56
C ARG A 382 24.66 -17.17 12.00
N LYS A 383 24.45 -18.47 12.21
CA LYS A 383 24.34 -19.09 13.53
C LYS A 383 25.68 -19.72 13.91
N PRO A 384 26.24 -19.44 15.10
CA PRO A 384 27.41 -20.15 15.60
C PRO A 384 27.10 -21.65 15.71
N GLY A 385 27.92 -22.50 15.11
CA GLY A 385 27.79 -23.96 15.23
C GLY A 385 28.05 -24.47 16.66
N ALA A 386 27.44 -25.59 17.03
CA ALA A 386 27.40 -26.15 18.38
C ALA A 386 28.73 -26.77 18.91
N SER A 387 29.91 -26.37 18.42
CA SER A 387 31.19 -27.00 18.83
C SER A 387 32.40 -26.07 18.86
N SER A 388 32.35 -24.98 19.63
CA SER A 388 33.54 -24.14 19.90
C SER A 388 34.35 -24.60 21.13
N ARG A 389 34.47 -25.91 21.37
CA ARG A 389 35.25 -26.47 22.51
C ARG A 389 36.67 -26.90 22.15
N SER A 390 37.10 -26.79 20.89
CA SER A 390 38.50 -27.00 20.50
C SER A 390 39.16 -25.69 20.07
N SER A 391 40.19 -25.29 20.81
CA SER A 391 41.00 -24.09 20.65
C SER A 391 41.98 -24.17 19.47
N THR A 392 41.49 -24.48 18.26
CA THR A 392 42.33 -24.46 17.06
C THR A 392 41.71 -23.52 16.04
N SER A 393 42.45 -22.47 15.71
CA SER A 393 42.07 -21.28 14.94
C SER A 393 41.87 -21.53 13.44
N ALA A 394 41.07 -22.53 13.07
CA ALA A 394 40.54 -22.67 11.73
C ALA A 394 39.01 -22.63 11.83
N ALA A 395 38.43 -21.45 11.60
CA ALA A 395 36.99 -21.29 11.46
C ALA A 395 36.52 -22.10 10.23
N ASN A 396 36.25 -23.39 10.42
CA ASN A 396 35.81 -24.28 9.36
C ASN A 396 34.45 -23.84 8.83
N VAL A 397 34.39 -23.52 7.53
CA VAL A 397 33.14 -23.23 6.78
C VAL A 397 32.09 -24.33 7.00
N ALA A 398 32.52 -25.57 7.25
CA ALA A 398 31.66 -26.72 7.55
C ALA A 398 30.83 -26.59 8.84
N ASN A 399 31.21 -25.72 9.79
CA ASN A 399 30.45 -25.49 11.03
C ASN A 399 29.59 -24.20 10.99
N LEU A 400 29.47 -23.57 9.81
CA LEU A 400 28.71 -22.34 9.64
C LEU A 400 27.26 -22.66 9.22
N TRP A 401 26.34 -22.51 10.15
CA TRP A 401 24.91 -22.58 9.85
C TRP A 401 24.39 -21.19 9.48
N THR A 402 23.46 -21.13 8.53
CA THR A 402 22.79 -19.89 8.14
C THR A 402 21.28 -20.10 8.30
N GLU A 403 20.64 -19.20 9.03
CA GLU A 403 19.19 -19.09 9.12
C GLU A 403 18.73 -18.09 8.06
N GLU A 404 17.81 -18.49 7.21
CA GLU A 404 17.21 -17.64 6.17
C GLU A 404 15.77 -17.34 6.57
N VAL A 405 15.49 -16.08 6.87
CA VAL A 405 14.14 -15.62 7.21
C VAL A 405 13.55 -14.92 6.00
N THR A 406 12.38 -15.36 5.59
CA THR A 406 11.59 -14.77 4.50
C THR A 406 10.43 -13.97 5.08
N TYR A 407 10.27 -12.75 4.60
CA TYR A 407 9.22 -11.81 4.98
C TYR A 407 8.31 -11.57 3.77
N GLU A 408 7.01 -11.79 3.95
CA GLU A 408 5.97 -11.44 2.97
C GLU A 408 5.29 -10.15 3.41
N THR A 409 5.19 -9.19 2.50
CA THR A 409 4.56 -7.90 2.75
C THR A 409 3.13 -7.87 2.22
N GLU A 410 2.27 -7.05 2.83
CA GLU A 410 0.87 -6.90 2.44
C GLU A 410 0.72 -6.29 1.04
N PHE A 411 1.47 -5.23 0.76
CA PHE A 411 1.50 -4.54 -0.53
C PHE A 411 2.84 -4.74 -1.24
N THR A 412 2.77 -4.90 -2.57
CA THR A 412 3.93 -4.93 -3.46
C THR A 412 4.58 -3.55 -3.57
N PHE A 413 5.91 -3.50 -3.59
CA PHE A 413 6.65 -2.26 -3.82
C PHE A 413 6.67 -1.84 -5.30
N PRO A 414 6.71 -0.53 -5.60
CA PRO A 414 6.69 0.60 -4.66
C PRO A 414 5.30 0.84 -4.04
N THR A 415 5.25 1.29 -2.79
CA THR A 415 3.99 1.59 -2.07
C THR A 415 3.85 3.09 -1.80
N LEU A 416 2.61 3.59 -1.62
CA LEU A 416 2.31 5.01 -1.43
C LEU A 416 3.08 5.67 -0.25
N MET A 417 3.45 4.87 0.75
CA MET A 417 4.10 5.33 2.00
C MET A 417 5.58 4.93 2.11
N ASN A 418 6.20 4.39 1.04
CA ASN A 418 7.54 3.80 1.07
C ASN A 418 7.72 2.71 2.15
N ARG A 419 6.61 2.12 2.62
CA ARG A 419 6.59 1.04 3.61
C ARG A 419 5.40 0.12 3.38
N SER A 420 5.51 -1.12 3.84
CA SER A 420 4.47 -2.15 3.77
C SER A 420 4.51 -3.00 5.03
N GLU A 421 3.36 -3.32 5.63
CA GLU A 421 3.28 -4.17 6.82
C GLU A 421 3.68 -5.60 6.47
N ILE A 422 4.36 -6.29 7.38
CA ILE A 422 4.75 -7.69 7.21
C ILE A 422 3.55 -8.57 7.56
N LYS A 423 3.04 -9.29 6.57
CA LYS A 423 1.89 -10.18 6.67
C LYS A 423 2.29 -11.54 7.26
N SER A 424 3.40 -12.10 6.79
CA SER A 424 3.87 -13.42 7.22
C SER A 424 5.40 -13.45 7.31
N VAL A 425 5.90 -14.27 8.24
CA VAL A 425 7.34 -14.52 8.43
C VAL A 425 7.56 -16.02 8.42
N GLN A 426 8.46 -16.48 7.54
CA GLN A 426 8.85 -17.88 7.41
C GLN A 426 10.34 -17.99 7.75
N CYS A 427 10.71 -18.92 8.63
CA CYS A 427 12.07 -19.11 9.12
C CYS A 427 12.66 -20.46 8.70
#